data_AF-A0A2I0PS76-F1
#
_entry.id   AF-A0A2I0PS76-F1
#
_cell.length_a   1.000
_cell.length_b   1.000
_cell.length_c   1.000
_cell.angle_alpha   90.00
_cell.angle_beta   90.00
_cell.angle_gamma   90.00
#
_symmetry.space_group_name_H-M   'P 1'
#
loop_
_entity.id
_entity.type
_entity.pdbx_description
1 polymer ?
#
loop_
_entity_poly.entity_id
_entity_poly.type
_entity_poly.pdbx_seq_one_letter_code
_entity_poly.pdbx_strand_id
1 'polypeptide(L)'
;MVLLSFINPLSDEGKQIVRENGSLNSVNEDNGDLIYAVERSSGQLDDIDNIPTNLIDLSLKRLECYVKKTYSPKEFDLNQYKYLFDKKIAKFDVISFYILAQAIAIKFGPASRESKEFVESQGFLIERRLFNLSNRESEEIIQRTIDSLDEVKWTHLSDLFSSKKLNLQELVLNNGNIILSEDEFMEIFGNKIKNRDPATVFKAVIQKETTELIVKSVIKQNIDDYIKEVSKNSSIIDPHPSLINIADKISKILKVGTNIEIKASTLEQDAFPPCIKNTISGVGSGNRNDAIVLLLTSFLSYARLYPSIFKNKDFRKVSDLDADLKITINEILPLIYDAANRCNPPLFEDDPQEKLNITAKLGFGVYEIPEMKHEGESKWYTPMSCDKIKIHLSSLCKPDATCKKDNVNNPLSYYNRKQWELKKRANSNNSNNSNNSNNSNNPAKNNSR
;
A
#
# COMPACT_ATOMS: atom_id res chain seq x y z
N MET A 1 26.21 -22.77 -4.23
CA MET A 1 26.20 -21.31 -4.47
C MET A 1 24.75 -20.87 -4.57
N VAL A 2 24.38 -19.77 -3.92
CA VAL A 2 23.01 -19.24 -3.98
C VAL A 2 22.89 -18.37 -5.23
N LEU A 3 21.83 -18.54 -6.02
CA LEU A 3 21.56 -17.69 -7.18
C LEU A 3 21.18 -16.29 -6.70
N LEU A 4 21.73 -15.24 -7.32
CA LEU A 4 21.36 -13.85 -7.01
C LEU A 4 19.86 -13.63 -7.25
N SER A 5 19.34 -14.26 -8.29
CA SER A 5 17.92 -14.25 -8.64
C SER A 5 16.98 -14.82 -7.56
N PHE A 6 17.51 -15.57 -6.57
CA PHE A 6 16.75 -16.02 -5.42
C PHE A 6 16.38 -14.88 -4.45
N ILE A 7 17.20 -13.82 -4.40
CA ILE A 7 16.93 -12.61 -3.61
C ILE A 7 16.39 -11.49 -4.50
N ASN A 8 16.97 -11.31 -5.68
CA ASN A 8 16.57 -10.29 -6.65
C ASN A 8 16.11 -10.92 -7.98
N PRO A 9 14.81 -11.28 -8.13
CA PRO A 9 14.29 -11.88 -9.36
C PRO A 9 14.45 -11.00 -10.60
N LEU A 10 14.61 -9.68 -10.44
CA LEU A 10 14.81 -8.72 -11.53
C LEU A 10 16.29 -8.56 -11.94
N SER A 11 17.21 -9.27 -11.30
CA SER A 11 18.61 -9.34 -11.73
C SER A 11 18.74 -9.91 -13.16
N ASP A 12 19.88 -9.67 -13.82
CA ASP A 12 20.11 -10.21 -15.15
C ASP A 12 20.12 -11.74 -15.19
N GLU A 13 20.59 -12.39 -14.11
CA GLU A 13 20.43 -13.82 -13.90
C GLU A 13 18.95 -14.24 -13.90
N GLY A 14 18.09 -13.48 -13.20
CA GLY A 14 16.66 -13.73 -13.16
C GLY A 14 15.98 -13.54 -14.51
N LYS A 15 16.32 -12.46 -15.24
CA LYS A 15 15.84 -12.21 -16.60
C LYS A 15 16.25 -13.35 -17.55
N GLN A 16 17.47 -13.86 -17.42
CA GLN A 16 17.95 -14.97 -18.25
C GLN A 16 17.18 -16.26 -17.99
N ILE A 17 16.89 -16.58 -16.71
CA ILE A 17 16.05 -17.74 -16.34
C ILE A 17 14.69 -17.67 -17.05
N VAL A 18 14.05 -16.49 -17.05
CA VAL A 18 12.74 -16.30 -17.70
C VAL A 18 12.82 -16.41 -19.21
N ARG A 19 13.87 -15.87 -19.85
CA ARG A 19 14.04 -15.99 -21.31
C ARG A 19 14.17 -17.44 -21.76
N GLU A 20 14.87 -18.26 -20.97
CA GLU A 20 15.12 -19.67 -21.30
C GLU A 20 13.93 -20.59 -20.97
N ASN A 21 13.17 -20.28 -19.91
CA ASN A 21 12.21 -21.23 -19.32
C ASN A 21 10.79 -20.65 -19.11
N GLY A 22 10.56 -19.37 -19.38
CA GLY A 22 9.33 -18.63 -19.05
C GLY A 22 8.24 -18.70 -20.12
N SER A 23 7.83 -19.89 -20.53
CA SER A 23 6.72 -20.06 -21.48
C SER A 23 5.36 -19.99 -20.79
N LEU A 24 4.50 -19.03 -21.14
CA LEU A 24 3.14 -18.90 -20.61
C LEU A 24 2.16 -20.00 -21.08
N ASN A 25 2.55 -20.81 -22.06
CA ASN A 25 1.71 -21.88 -22.58
C ASN A 25 1.70 -23.13 -21.69
N SER A 26 2.77 -23.34 -20.90
CA SER A 26 2.98 -24.55 -20.09
C SER A 26 2.97 -24.26 -18.59
N VAL A 27 2.60 -23.05 -18.16
CA VAL A 27 2.64 -22.64 -16.72
C VAL A 27 1.62 -23.36 -15.84
N ASN A 28 0.59 -23.94 -16.44
CA ASN A 28 -0.45 -24.72 -15.77
C ASN A 28 -0.23 -26.24 -15.87
N GLU A 29 0.80 -26.68 -16.59
CA GLU A 29 1.15 -28.09 -16.70
C GLU A 29 1.94 -28.53 -15.47
N ASP A 30 1.69 -29.76 -15.01
CA ASP A 30 2.44 -30.34 -13.90
C ASP A 30 3.93 -30.41 -14.24
N ASN A 31 4.75 -29.95 -13.31
CA ASN A 31 6.18 -29.85 -13.47
C ASN A 31 6.88 -30.77 -12.46
N GLY A 32 7.35 -31.92 -12.94
CA GLY A 32 8.01 -32.92 -12.10
C GLY A 32 9.27 -32.40 -11.39
N ASP A 33 10.03 -31.51 -12.03
CA ASP A 33 11.23 -30.92 -11.43
C ASP A 33 10.88 -29.93 -10.30
N LEU A 34 9.78 -29.18 -10.44
CA LEU A 34 9.24 -28.33 -9.38
C LEU A 34 8.78 -29.18 -8.20
N ILE A 35 7.97 -30.21 -8.45
CA ILE A 35 7.46 -31.11 -7.40
C ILE A 35 8.64 -31.71 -6.63
N TYR A 36 9.62 -32.25 -7.36
CA TYR A 36 10.84 -32.81 -6.80
C TYR A 36 11.63 -31.78 -5.96
N ALA A 37 11.77 -30.56 -6.46
CA ALA A 37 12.43 -29.49 -5.73
C ALA A 37 11.69 -29.17 -4.42
N VAL A 38 10.36 -29.10 -4.42
CA VAL A 38 9.54 -28.83 -3.24
C VAL A 38 9.64 -29.95 -2.20
N GLU A 39 9.45 -31.20 -2.60
CA GLU A 39 9.48 -32.36 -1.69
C GLU A 39 10.82 -32.46 -0.96
N ARG A 40 11.92 -32.22 -1.69
CA ARG A 40 13.28 -32.27 -1.15
C ARG A 40 13.68 -31.04 -0.33
N SER A 41 12.86 -30.00 -0.34
CA SER A 41 13.05 -28.76 0.44
C SER A 41 12.30 -28.77 1.76
N SER A 42 11.17 -29.49 1.81
CA SER A 42 10.17 -29.28 2.84
C SER A 42 10.30 -30.20 4.06
N GLY A 43 11.06 -31.30 3.96
CA GLY A 43 10.80 -32.45 4.82
C GLY A 43 9.40 -33.02 4.52
N GLN A 44 9.01 -34.16 5.10
CA GLN A 44 7.67 -34.74 4.87
C GLN A 44 6.59 -33.67 5.16
N LEU A 45 5.97 -33.13 4.10
CA LEU A 45 4.77 -32.32 4.21
C LEU A 45 3.63 -33.31 4.43
N ASP A 46 2.93 -33.18 5.55
CA ASP A 46 1.80 -34.05 5.88
C ASP A 46 0.57 -33.78 5.00
N ASP A 47 0.57 -32.68 4.24
CA ASP A 47 -0.56 -32.21 3.43
C ASP A 47 -0.17 -31.96 1.97
N ILE A 48 -0.59 -32.88 1.09
CA ILE A 48 -0.32 -32.89 -0.34
C ILE A 48 -0.94 -31.64 -1.02
N ASP A 49 -2.04 -31.09 -0.47
CA ASP A 49 -2.75 -29.95 -1.05
C ASP A 49 -1.94 -28.63 -0.99
N ASN A 50 -0.82 -28.61 -0.25
CA ASN A 50 0.07 -27.45 -0.14
C ASN A 50 1.29 -27.50 -1.07
N ILE A 51 1.49 -28.61 -1.80
CA ILE A 51 2.59 -28.77 -2.75
C ILE A 51 2.16 -28.15 -4.09
N PRO A 52 2.83 -27.08 -4.57
CA PRO A 52 2.53 -26.55 -5.90
C PRO A 52 3.00 -27.54 -6.96
N THR A 53 2.09 -27.98 -7.84
CA THR A 53 2.42 -28.92 -8.91
C THR A 53 2.88 -28.22 -10.19
N ASN A 54 2.52 -26.94 -10.36
CA ASN A 54 2.84 -26.13 -11.53
C ASN A 54 3.24 -24.69 -11.13
N LEU A 55 3.68 -23.90 -12.12
CA LEU A 55 4.19 -22.54 -11.91
C LEU A 55 3.10 -21.56 -11.48
N ILE A 56 1.84 -21.76 -11.89
CA ILE A 56 0.70 -20.97 -11.40
C ILE A 56 0.48 -21.23 -9.91
N ASP A 57 0.49 -22.49 -9.48
CA ASP A 57 0.26 -22.83 -8.08
C ASP A 57 1.39 -22.29 -7.20
N LEU A 58 2.65 -22.40 -7.63
CA LEU A 58 3.77 -21.79 -6.93
C LEU A 58 3.62 -20.26 -6.84
N SER A 59 3.18 -19.62 -7.93
CA SER A 59 2.86 -18.18 -7.95
C SER A 59 1.83 -17.83 -6.88
N LEU A 60 0.71 -18.55 -6.83
CA LEU A 60 -0.36 -18.28 -5.87
C LEU A 60 0.09 -18.55 -4.43
N LYS A 61 0.83 -19.63 -4.18
CA LYS A 61 1.36 -19.99 -2.85
C LYS A 61 2.33 -18.94 -2.31
N ARG A 62 3.12 -18.28 -3.16
CA ARG A 62 4.00 -17.14 -2.76
C ARG A 62 3.19 -16.01 -2.13
N LEU A 63 2.09 -15.62 -2.77
CA LEU A 63 1.22 -14.55 -2.26
C LEU A 63 0.40 -15.03 -1.06
N GLU A 64 -0.15 -16.24 -1.13
CA GLU A 64 -0.94 -16.87 -0.06
C GLU A 64 -0.17 -16.93 1.26
N CYS A 65 1.12 -17.30 1.22
CA CYS A 65 2.00 -17.34 2.39
C CYS A 65 2.01 -16.00 3.14
N TYR A 66 2.22 -14.90 2.41
CA TYR A 66 2.25 -13.56 2.99
C TYR A 66 0.88 -13.11 3.51
N VAL A 67 -0.18 -13.38 2.76
CA VAL A 67 -1.56 -13.01 3.13
C VAL A 67 -2.00 -13.74 4.39
N LYS A 68 -1.84 -15.07 4.46
CA LYS A 68 -2.18 -15.86 5.66
C LYS A 68 -1.37 -15.41 6.86
N LYS A 69 -0.06 -15.20 6.70
CA LYS A 69 0.80 -14.68 7.77
C LYS A 69 0.32 -13.31 8.30
N THR A 70 -0.20 -12.46 7.43
CA THR A 70 -0.55 -11.08 7.77
C THR A 70 -1.96 -10.95 8.34
N TYR A 71 -2.93 -11.65 7.76
CA TYR A 71 -4.35 -11.48 8.08
C TYR A 71 -4.98 -12.67 8.82
N SER A 72 -4.37 -13.86 8.74
CA SER A 72 -4.84 -15.07 9.42
C SER A 72 -3.74 -15.72 10.29
N PRO A 73 -3.05 -14.97 11.17
CA PRO A 73 -1.85 -15.46 11.87
C PRO A 73 -2.12 -16.65 12.80
N LYS A 74 -3.38 -16.87 13.22
CA LYS A 74 -3.76 -18.02 14.05
C LYS A 74 -3.82 -19.34 13.28
N GLU A 75 -4.05 -19.27 11.97
CA GLU A 75 -4.17 -20.42 11.06
C GLU A 75 -2.92 -20.58 10.18
N PHE A 76 -1.96 -19.65 10.30
CA PHE A 76 -0.75 -19.65 9.50
C PHE A 76 0.28 -20.64 10.06
N ASP A 77 0.60 -21.66 9.27
CA ASP A 77 1.73 -22.53 9.52
C ASP A 77 2.85 -22.28 8.50
N LEU A 78 4.00 -21.80 8.97
CA LEU A 78 5.17 -21.54 8.13
C LEU A 78 5.73 -22.83 7.52
N ASN A 79 5.52 -23.99 8.17
CA ASN A 79 6.04 -25.27 7.68
C ASN A 79 5.45 -25.63 6.31
N GLN A 80 4.19 -25.27 6.06
CA GLN A 80 3.50 -25.49 4.77
C GLN A 80 4.13 -24.73 3.60
N TYR A 81 4.96 -23.72 3.89
CA TYR A 81 5.58 -22.85 2.89
C TYR A 81 7.11 -22.90 2.91
N LYS A 82 7.72 -23.87 3.63
CA LYS A 82 9.18 -23.97 3.79
C LYS A 82 9.94 -23.97 2.47
N TYR A 83 9.39 -24.60 1.44
CA TYR A 83 9.98 -24.63 0.12
C TYR A 83 10.23 -23.24 -0.47
N LEU A 84 9.41 -22.22 -0.12
CA LEU A 84 9.61 -20.84 -0.57
C LEU A 84 10.94 -20.22 -0.10
N PHE A 85 11.57 -20.83 0.90
CA PHE A 85 12.82 -20.38 1.50
C PHE A 85 14.01 -21.30 1.21
N ASP A 86 13.83 -22.40 0.46
CA ASP A 86 14.95 -23.24 0.01
C ASP A 86 15.47 -22.74 -1.35
N LYS A 87 16.79 -22.54 -1.45
CA LYS A 87 17.47 -22.10 -2.68
C LYS A 87 17.27 -23.04 -3.89
N LYS A 88 16.88 -24.29 -3.68
CA LYS A 88 16.58 -25.25 -4.76
C LYS A 88 15.42 -24.81 -5.65
N ILE A 89 14.43 -24.08 -5.11
CA ILE A 89 13.27 -23.67 -5.90
C ILE A 89 13.55 -22.45 -6.79
N ALA A 90 14.73 -21.83 -6.67
CA ALA A 90 15.00 -20.49 -7.19
C ALA A 90 14.61 -20.28 -8.66
N LYS A 91 14.88 -21.25 -9.54
CA LYS A 91 14.53 -21.14 -10.97
C LYS A 91 13.01 -21.03 -11.18
N PHE A 92 12.24 -21.92 -10.56
CA PHE A 92 10.77 -21.90 -10.65
C PHE A 92 10.20 -20.66 -9.97
N ASP A 93 10.77 -20.29 -8.83
CA ASP A 93 10.36 -19.15 -8.04
C ASP A 93 10.48 -17.82 -8.79
N VAL A 94 11.58 -17.64 -9.53
CA VAL A 94 11.80 -16.48 -10.40
C VAL A 94 10.71 -16.43 -11.47
N ILE A 95 10.42 -17.53 -12.16
CA ILE A 95 9.37 -17.54 -13.20
C ILE A 95 8.01 -17.22 -12.57
N SER A 96 7.69 -17.81 -11.42
CA SER A 96 6.47 -17.52 -10.67
C SER A 96 6.38 -16.06 -10.19
N PHE A 97 7.51 -15.42 -9.83
CA PHE A 97 7.56 -13.98 -9.58
C PHE A 97 7.11 -13.18 -10.80
N TYR A 98 7.67 -13.46 -11.99
CA TYR A 98 7.33 -12.70 -13.21
C TYR A 98 5.89 -12.93 -13.65
N ILE A 99 5.35 -14.14 -13.47
CA ILE A 99 3.94 -14.46 -13.74
C ILE A 99 3.03 -13.60 -12.84
N LEU A 100 3.27 -13.58 -11.53
CA LEU A 100 2.51 -12.76 -10.59
C LEU A 100 2.61 -11.27 -10.95
N ALA A 101 3.84 -10.77 -11.12
CA ALA A 101 4.09 -9.36 -11.37
C ALA A 101 3.36 -8.88 -12.63
N GLN A 102 3.41 -9.67 -13.71
CA GLN A 102 2.71 -9.35 -14.95
C GLN A 102 1.19 -9.42 -14.80
N ALA A 103 0.66 -10.50 -14.22
CA ALA A 103 -0.77 -10.66 -13.99
C ALA A 103 -1.35 -9.49 -13.17
N ILE A 104 -0.60 -9.04 -12.15
CA ILE A 104 -0.98 -7.91 -11.30
C ILE A 104 -0.91 -6.59 -12.07
N ALA A 105 0.19 -6.34 -12.76
CA ALA A 105 0.39 -5.11 -13.53
C ALA A 105 -0.68 -4.92 -14.61
N ILE A 106 -1.00 -5.99 -15.34
CA ILE A 106 -1.98 -5.98 -16.43
C ILE A 106 -3.40 -5.69 -15.91
N LYS A 107 -3.82 -6.35 -14.82
CA LYS A 107 -5.22 -6.28 -14.39
C LYS A 107 -5.52 -5.16 -13.41
N PHE A 108 -4.60 -4.88 -12.48
CA PHE A 108 -4.87 -3.97 -11.37
C PHE A 108 -4.12 -2.64 -11.50
N GLY A 109 -3.01 -2.60 -12.23
CA GLY A 109 -2.19 -1.41 -12.37
C GLY A 109 -1.29 -1.11 -11.15
N PRO A 110 -0.34 -0.17 -11.31
CA PRO A 110 0.76 0.03 -10.37
C PRO A 110 0.34 0.66 -9.04
N ALA A 111 -0.74 1.44 -8.99
CA ALA A 111 -1.16 2.11 -7.76
C ALA A 111 -2.13 1.28 -6.91
N SER A 112 -2.52 0.11 -7.40
CA SER A 112 -3.50 -0.78 -6.78
C SER A 112 -3.05 -1.36 -5.44
N ARG A 113 -4.02 -1.93 -4.72
CA ARG A 113 -3.76 -2.72 -3.52
C ARG A 113 -2.92 -3.95 -3.87
N GLU A 114 -3.27 -4.67 -4.92
CA GLU A 114 -2.64 -5.95 -5.28
C GLU A 114 -1.16 -5.75 -5.60
N SER A 115 -0.80 -4.67 -6.30
CA SER A 115 0.60 -4.29 -6.52
C SER A 115 1.36 -4.07 -5.21
N LYS A 116 0.77 -3.32 -4.28
CA LYS A 116 1.39 -3.07 -2.95
C LYS A 116 1.54 -4.34 -2.13
N GLU A 117 0.49 -5.15 -2.03
CA GLU A 117 0.52 -6.42 -1.29
C GLU A 117 1.53 -7.39 -1.89
N PHE A 118 1.65 -7.42 -3.22
CA PHE A 118 2.66 -8.22 -3.89
C PHE A 118 4.08 -7.74 -3.59
N VAL A 119 4.34 -6.43 -3.67
CA VAL A 119 5.65 -5.85 -3.35
C VAL A 119 6.04 -6.10 -1.87
N GLU A 120 5.09 -5.98 -0.94
CA GLU A 120 5.32 -6.35 0.47
C GLU A 120 5.56 -7.86 0.64
N SER A 121 4.84 -8.70 -0.11
CA SER A 121 5.07 -10.16 -0.09
C SER A 121 6.49 -10.53 -0.53
N GLN A 122 7.05 -9.81 -1.52
CA GLN A 122 8.44 -10.01 -1.93
C GLN A 122 9.44 -9.55 -0.87
N GLY A 123 9.18 -8.40 -0.23
CA GLY A 123 9.99 -7.96 0.91
C GLY A 123 10.03 -8.99 2.03
N PHE A 124 8.89 -9.62 2.34
CA PHE A 124 8.80 -10.71 3.32
C PHE A 124 9.63 -11.94 2.90
N LEU A 125 9.54 -12.35 1.63
CA LEU A 125 10.32 -13.49 1.12
C LEU A 125 11.82 -13.22 1.19
N ILE A 126 12.28 -12.03 0.78
CA ILE A 126 13.69 -11.63 0.84
C ILE A 126 14.22 -11.73 2.28
N GLU A 127 13.49 -11.14 3.23
CA GLU A 127 13.86 -11.15 4.65
C GLU A 127 14.00 -12.58 5.20
N ARG A 128 13.04 -13.46 4.89
CA ARG A 128 13.08 -14.86 5.33
C ARG A 128 14.19 -15.66 4.64
N ARG A 129 14.46 -15.39 3.37
CA ARG A 129 15.53 -16.06 2.63
C ARG A 129 16.89 -15.68 3.19
N LEU A 130 17.17 -14.39 3.40
CA LEU A 130 18.42 -13.93 4.01
C LEU A 130 18.62 -14.53 5.40
N PHE A 131 17.55 -14.57 6.22
CA PHE A 131 17.59 -15.18 7.54
C PHE A 131 17.91 -16.68 7.53
N ASN A 132 17.47 -17.42 6.51
CA ASN A 132 17.70 -18.87 6.38
C ASN A 132 19.06 -19.23 5.77
N LEU A 133 19.79 -18.26 5.20
CA LEU A 133 21.12 -18.49 4.67
C LEU A 133 22.16 -18.52 5.80
N SER A 134 23.26 -19.26 5.57
CA SER A 134 24.43 -19.11 6.45
C SER A 134 24.98 -17.69 6.36
N ASN A 135 25.63 -17.19 7.42
CA ASN A 135 26.19 -15.83 7.44
C ASN A 135 27.05 -15.52 6.20
N ARG A 136 27.90 -16.48 5.79
CA ARG A 136 28.74 -16.36 4.61
C ARG A 136 27.94 -16.27 3.31
N GLU A 137 26.91 -17.11 3.15
CA GLU A 137 26.06 -17.07 1.95
C GLU A 137 25.23 -15.79 1.88
N SER A 138 24.74 -15.31 3.03
CA SER A 138 24.01 -14.05 3.17
C SER A 138 24.91 -12.86 2.80
N GLU A 139 26.13 -12.78 3.32
CA GLU A 139 27.09 -11.72 2.99
C GLU A 139 27.46 -11.75 1.49
N GLU A 140 27.75 -12.93 0.94
CA GLU A 140 28.09 -13.09 -0.48
C GLU A 140 26.95 -12.64 -1.40
N ILE A 141 25.70 -13.03 -1.11
CA ILE A 141 24.57 -12.67 -1.96
C ILE A 141 24.18 -11.20 -1.82
N ILE A 142 24.31 -10.62 -0.62
CA ILE A 142 24.08 -9.19 -0.40
C ILE A 142 25.09 -8.38 -1.20
N GLN A 143 26.37 -8.74 -1.14
CA GLN A 143 27.41 -8.04 -1.90
C GLN A 143 27.15 -8.14 -3.41
N ARG A 144 26.90 -9.34 -3.93
CA ARG A 144 26.54 -9.53 -5.35
C ARG A 144 25.27 -8.79 -5.75
N THR A 145 24.34 -8.60 -4.80
CA THR A 145 23.15 -7.78 -5.06
C THR A 145 23.54 -6.32 -5.17
N ILE A 146 24.31 -5.78 -4.22
CA ILE A 146 24.82 -4.39 -4.27
C ILE A 146 25.56 -4.14 -5.59
N ASP A 147 26.44 -5.04 -5.99
CA ASP A 147 27.22 -4.92 -7.23
C ASP A 147 26.35 -4.90 -8.50
N SER A 148 25.12 -5.45 -8.41
CA SER A 148 24.14 -5.45 -9.51
C SER A 148 23.19 -4.25 -9.50
N LEU A 149 23.24 -3.40 -8.47
CA LEU A 149 22.41 -2.22 -8.35
C LEU A 149 23.13 -1.02 -8.98
N ASP A 150 22.35 -0.17 -9.65
CA ASP A 150 22.81 1.18 -9.99
C ASP A 150 22.98 2.04 -8.73
N GLU A 151 23.48 3.27 -8.89
CA GLU A 151 23.63 4.22 -7.78
C GLU A 151 22.35 4.37 -6.95
N VAL A 152 22.46 4.06 -5.64
CA VAL A 152 21.31 4.12 -4.73
C VAL A 152 21.25 5.49 -4.06
N LYS A 153 20.27 6.31 -4.44
CA LYS A 153 20.03 7.60 -3.77
C LYS A 153 19.32 7.41 -2.44
N TRP A 154 19.70 8.21 -1.42
CA TRP A 154 19.03 8.16 -0.11
C TRP A 154 17.53 8.45 -0.21
N THR A 155 17.10 9.25 -1.19
CA THR A 155 15.70 9.58 -1.41
C THR A 155 14.84 8.36 -1.73
N HIS A 156 15.42 7.26 -2.24
CA HIS A 156 14.69 6.00 -2.45
C HIS A 156 14.24 5.36 -1.12
N LEU A 157 14.83 5.77 0.01
CA LEU A 157 14.50 5.26 1.34
C LEU A 157 13.57 6.20 2.13
N SER A 158 12.90 7.16 1.46
CA SER A 158 12.02 8.16 2.09
C SER A 158 11.00 7.55 3.06
N ASP A 159 10.46 6.38 2.71
CA ASP A 159 9.45 5.70 3.50
C ASP A 159 10.04 5.05 4.76
N LEU A 160 11.30 4.60 4.72
CA LEU A 160 11.99 4.08 5.89
C LEU A 160 12.27 5.20 6.90
N PHE A 161 12.68 6.37 6.44
CA PHE A 161 12.88 7.53 7.31
C PHE A 161 11.56 8.03 7.90
N SER A 162 10.52 8.12 7.07
CA SER A 162 9.18 8.55 7.50
C SER A 162 8.57 7.60 8.54
N SER A 163 8.85 6.30 8.43
CA SER A 163 8.43 5.28 9.38
C SER A 163 9.38 5.08 10.57
N LYS A 164 10.49 5.84 10.63
CA LYS A 164 11.55 5.73 11.66
C LYS A 164 12.18 4.34 11.75
N LYS A 165 12.14 3.57 10.65
CA LYS A 165 12.80 2.26 10.55
C LYS A 165 14.29 2.37 10.24
N LEU A 166 14.71 3.53 9.75
CA LEU A 166 16.09 3.88 9.40
C LEU A 166 16.31 5.34 9.75
N ASN A 167 17.49 5.70 10.24
CA ASN A 167 17.91 7.08 10.45
C ASN A 167 18.93 7.49 9.40
N LEU A 168 18.85 8.74 8.93
CA LEU A 168 19.83 9.25 7.96
C LEU A 168 21.27 9.22 8.48
N GLN A 169 21.44 9.28 9.81
CA GLN A 169 22.73 9.21 10.51
C GLN A 169 23.36 7.81 10.45
N GLU A 170 22.58 6.78 10.12
CA GLU A 170 23.05 5.39 9.97
C GLU A 170 23.62 5.13 8.56
N LEU A 171 23.60 6.12 7.67
CA LEU A 171 24.06 5.99 6.29
C LEU A 171 25.40 6.70 6.06
N VAL A 172 26.22 6.09 5.21
CA VAL A 172 27.38 6.74 4.60
C VAL A 172 26.94 7.31 3.26
N LEU A 173 27.09 8.62 3.09
CA LEU A 173 26.60 9.33 1.91
C LEU A 173 27.73 10.05 1.17
N ASN A 174 27.68 10.04 -0.16
CA ASN A 174 28.48 10.89 -1.02
C ASN A 174 27.59 11.49 -2.12
N ASN A 175 27.49 12.82 -2.21
CA ASN A 175 26.68 13.51 -3.22
C ASN A 175 25.21 13.03 -3.32
N GLY A 176 24.63 12.55 -2.22
CA GLY A 176 23.26 12.05 -2.16
C GLY A 176 23.12 10.55 -2.49
N ASN A 177 24.19 9.86 -2.87
CA ASN A 177 24.25 8.42 -3.03
C ASN A 177 24.65 7.74 -1.71
N ILE A 178 24.10 6.56 -1.46
CA ILE A 178 24.44 5.70 -0.33
C ILE A 178 25.61 4.82 -0.73
N ILE A 179 26.65 4.84 0.08
CA ILE A 179 27.85 4.01 -0.12
C ILE A 179 27.61 2.66 0.55
N LEU A 180 27.63 1.59 -0.24
CA LEU A 180 27.29 0.23 0.22
C LEU A 180 28.41 -0.79 0.01
N SER A 181 29.32 -0.57 -0.95
CA SER A 181 30.43 -1.49 -1.22
C SER A 181 31.74 -1.02 -0.58
N GLU A 182 32.59 -1.99 -0.23
CA GLU A 182 33.91 -1.69 0.33
C GLU A 182 34.75 -0.95 -0.70
N ASP A 183 34.73 -1.36 -1.97
CA ASP A 183 35.49 -0.73 -3.06
C ASP A 183 35.14 0.76 -3.23
N GLU A 184 33.86 1.09 -3.27
CA GLU A 184 33.38 2.48 -3.39
C GLU A 184 33.78 3.31 -2.16
N PHE A 185 33.67 2.72 -0.97
CA PHE A 185 34.10 3.37 0.26
C PHE A 185 35.61 3.66 0.26
N MET A 186 36.42 2.70 -0.18
CA MET A 186 37.86 2.85 -0.29
C MET A 186 38.24 3.96 -1.27
N GLU A 187 37.59 4.01 -2.43
CA GLU A 187 37.81 5.04 -3.43
C GLU A 187 37.54 6.45 -2.89
N ILE A 188 36.42 6.64 -2.17
CA ILE A 188 35.95 7.95 -1.73
C ILE A 188 36.59 8.41 -0.42
N PHE A 189 36.81 7.48 0.52
CA PHE A 189 37.20 7.79 1.89
C PHE A 189 38.54 7.18 2.31
N GLY A 190 39.08 6.19 1.59
CA GLY A 190 40.29 5.47 1.97
C GLY A 190 41.47 6.40 2.27
N ASN A 191 41.74 7.33 1.36
CA ASN A 191 42.83 8.32 1.51
C ASN A 191 42.59 9.37 2.61
N LYS A 192 41.35 9.51 3.09
CA LYS A 192 40.98 10.48 4.14
C LYS A 192 41.12 9.89 5.54
N ILE A 193 41.10 8.57 5.66
CA ILE A 193 41.21 7.86 6.94
C ILE A 193 42.69 7.74 7.31
N LYS A 194 43.07 8.35 8.43
CA LYS A 194 44.44 8.29 8.99
C LYS A 194 44.44 7.46 10.27
N ASN A 195 45.53 6.74 10.51
CA ASN A 195 45.78 5.98 11.75
C ASN A 195 44.84 4.79 12.01
N ARG A 196 44.02 4.39 11.03
CA ARG A 196 43.20 3.17 11.06
C ARG A 196 43.18 2.55 9.67
N ASP A 197 43.00 1.24 9.62
CA ASP A 197 42.72 0.54 8.38
C ASP A 197 41.31 0.92 7.86
N PRO A 198 41.18 1.49 6.65
CA PRO A 198 39.90 1.90 6.09
C PRO A 198 38.88 0.75 5.94
N ALA A 199 39.31 -0.48 5.64
CA ALA A 199 38.42 -1.64 5.57
C ALA A 199 37.77 -1.95 6.92
N THR A 200 38.55 -1.84 7.99
CA THR A 200 38.04 -1.96 9.36
C THR A 200 37.04 -0.84 9.69
N VAL A 201 37.26 0.39 9.20
CA VAL A 201 36.30 1.49 9.38
C VAL A 201 35.00 1.20 8.61
N PHE A 202 35.09 0.77 7.35
CA PHE A 202 33.93 0.40 6.53
C PHE A 202 33.01 -0.58 7.27
N LYS A 203 33.58 -1.69 7.77
CA LYS A 203 32.84 -2.72 8.52
C LYS A 203 32.22 -2.22 9.82
N ALA A 204 32.78 -1.16 10.42
CA ALA A 204 32.25 -0.56 11.64
C ALA A 204 31.09 0.42 11.38
N VAL A 205 31.10 1.11 10.24
CA VAL A 205 30.09 2.13 9.91
C VAL A 205 28.94 1.58 9.07
N ILE A 206 29.20 0.60 8.20
CA ILE A 206 28.18 -0.04 7.38
C ILE A 206 27.81 -1.38 8.02
N GLN A 207 26.67 -1.37 8.71
CA GLN A 207 26.14 -2.53 9.42
C GLN A 207 25.37 -3.44 8.47
N LYS A 208 25.47 -4.76 8.73
CA LYS A 208 24.82 -5.79 7.92
C LYS A 208 23.30 -5.61 7.88
N GLU A 209 22.67 -5.39 9.03
CA GLU A 209 21.22 -5.24 9.16
C GLU A 209 20.70 -4.03 8.38
N THR A 210 21.46 -2.93 8.41
CA THR A 210 21.16 -1.72 7.64
C THR A 210 21.28 -2.00 6.14
N THR A 211 22.33 -2.69 5.74
CA THR A 211 22.56 -3.08 4.34
C THR A 211 21.44 -3.99 3.81
N GLU A 212 21.04 -5.01 4.58
CA GLU A 212 19.92 -5.88 4.24
C GLU A 212 18.60 -5.10 4.08
N LEU A 213 18.34 -4.13 4.96
CA LEU A 213 17.15 -3.29 4.90
C LEU A 213 17.15 -2.40 3.64
N ILE A 214 18.31 -1.86 3.26
CA ILE A 214 18.49 -1.05 2.05
C ILE A 214 18.28 -1.91 0.81
N VAL A 215 18.98 -3.04 0.71
CA VAL A 215 18.84 -3.98 -0.42
C VAL A 215 17.38 -4.41 -0.61
N LYS A 216 16.71 -4.80 0.47
CA LYS A 216 15.28 -5.15 0.43
C LYS A 216 14.43 -4.01 -0.11
N SER A 217 14.67 -2.78 0.35
CA SER A 217 13.91 -1.60 -0.08
C SER A 217 14.16 -1.24 -1.55
N VAL A 218 15.41 -1.33 -2.01
CA VAL A 218 15.76 -1.07 -3.41
C VAL A 218 15.13 -2.12 -4.33
N ILE A 219 15.19 -3.41 -3.97
CA ILE A 219 14.53 -4.47 -4.76
C ILE A 219 13.02 -4.21 -4.84
N LYS A 220 12.36 -3.86 -3.73
CA LYS A 220 10.94 -3.50 -3.72
C LYS A 220 10.62 -2.35 -4.67
N GLN A 221 11.44 -1.31 -4.68
CA GLN A 221 11.30 -0.18 -5.60
C GLN A 221 11.45 -0.62 -7.06
N ASN A 222 12.45 -1.45 -7.36
CA ASN A 222 12.64 -2.00 -8.71
C ASN A 222 11.44 -2.85 -9.16
N ILE A 223 10.79 -3.56 -8.24
CA ILE A 223 9.54 -4.29 -8.52
C ILE A 223 8.39 -3.34 -8.83
N ASP A 224 8.24 -2.26 -8.05
CA ASP A 224 7.24 -1.22 -8.34
C ASP A 224 7.45 -0.60 -9.73
N ASP A 225 8.70 -0.34 -10.12
CA ASP A 225 9.04 0.23 -11.42
C ASP A 225 8.80 -0.77 -12.56
N TYR A 226 9.11 -2.04 -12.35
CA TYR A 226 8.77 -3.12 -13.28
C TYR A 226 7.24 -3.24 -13.49
N ILE A 227 6.44 -3.17 -12.42
CA ILE A 227 4.97 -3.21 -12.53
C ILE A 227 4.45 -2.02 -13.34
N LYS A 228 5.00 -0.82 -13.14
CA LYS A 228 4.64 0.37 -13.94
C LYS A 228 4.96 0.16 -15.41
N GLU A 229 6.13 -0.38 -15.73
CA GLU A 229 6.55 -0.64 -17.10
C GLU A 229 5.64 -1.66 -17.79
N VAL A 230 5.35 -2.79 -17.14
CA VAL A 230 4.45 -3.81 -17.69
C VAL A 230 3.04 -3.26 -17.89
N SER A 231 2.51 -2.51 -16.92
CA SER A 231 1.17 -1.90 -17.01
C SER A 231 1.08 -0.90 -18.17
N LYS A 232 2.16 -0.13 -18.41
CA LYS A 232 2.26 0.75 -19.59
C LYS A 232 2.26 -0.08 -20.88
N ASN A 233 3.04 -1.15 -20.95
CA ASN A 233 3.14 -1.98 -22.16
C ASN A 233 1.86 -2.77 -22.46
N SER A 234 1.10 -3.18 -21.44
CA SER A 234 -0.17 -3.90 -21.61
C SER A 234 -1.30 -3.03 -22.18
N SER A 235 -1.15 -1.70 -22.18
CA SER A 235 -2.08 -0.83 -22.91
C SER A 235 -1.90 -0.91 -24.43
N ILE A 236 -0.79 -1.48 -24.89
CA ILE A 236 -0.39 -1.56 -26.31
C ILE A 236 -0.52 -3.00 -26.83
N ILE A 237 -0.34 -4.00 -25.95
CA ILE A 237 -0.27 -5.41 -26.32
C ILE A 237 -1.33 -6.19 -25.54
N ASP A 238 -2.13 -6.97 -26.26
CA ASP A 238 -3.14 -7.83 -25.63
C ASP A 238 -2.46 -8.88 -24.72
N PRO A 239 -2.89 -8.98 -23.45
CA PRO A 239 -2.28 -9.89 -22.50
C PRO A 239 -2.67 -11.35 -22.78
N HIS A 240 -1.75 -12.26 -22.48
CA HIS A 240 -2.02 -13.69 -22.59
C HIS A 240 -3.18 -14.13 -21.66
N PRO A 241 -4.14 -14.95 -22.10
CA PRO A 241 -5.31 -15.35 -21.30
C PRO A 241 -4.99 -15.96 -19.93
N SER A 242 -3.88 -16.70 -19.84
CA SER A 242 -3.40 -17.27 -18.55
C SER A 242 -3.19 -16.19 -17.48
N LEU A 243 -2.66 -15.02 -17.86
CA LEU A 243 -2.41 -13.92 -16.91
C LEU A 243 -3.70 -13.33 -16.34
N ILE A 244 -4.75 -13.25 -17.16
CA ILE A 244 -6.07 -12.78 -16.74
C ILE A 244 -6.67 -13.73 -15.70
N ASN A 245 -6.63 -15.05 -15.98
CA ASN A 245 -7.11 -16.09 -15.06
C ASN A 245 -6.33 -16.07 -13.73
N ILE A 246 -5.01 -15.96 -13.79
CA ILE A 246 -4.16 -15.87 -12.59
C ILE A 246 -4.56 -14.64 -11.77
N ALA A 247 -4.81 -13.50 -12.41
CA ALA A 247 -5.23 -12.30 -11.73
C ALA A 247 -6.61 -12.44 -11.06
N ASP A 248 -7.56 -13.21 -11.61
CA ASP A 248 -8.81 -13.57 -10.90
C ASP A 248 -8.55 -14.38 -9.62
N LYS A 249 -7.62 -15.34 -9.67
CA LYS A 249 -7.22 -16.12 -8.49
C LYS A 249 -6.54 -15.25 -7.43
N ILE A 250 -5.68 -14.31 -7.84
CA ILE A 250 -5.04 -13.33 -6.96
C ILE A 250 -6.08 -12.51 -6.21
N SER A 251 -7.11 -12.01 -6.88
CA SER A 251 -8.19 -11.26 -6.22
C SER A 251 -8.87 -12.07 -5.11
N LYS A 252 -9.06 -13.38 -5.31
CA LYS A 252 -9.68 -14.26 -4.29
C LYS A 252 -8.79 -14.42 -3.06
N ILE A 253 -7.49 -14.63 -3.25
CA ILE A 253 -6.52 -14.74 -2.15
C ILE A 253 -6.51 -13.47 -1.31
N LEU A 254 -6.45 -12.30 -1.97
CA LEU A 254 -6.37 -11.02 -1.28
C LEU A 254 -7.68 -10.60 -0.60
N LYS A 255 -8.84 -11.13 -1.03
CA LYS A 255 -10.12 -10.93 -0.34
C LYS A 255 -10.15 -11.56 1.06
N VAL A 256 -9.43 -12.66 1.32
CA VAL A 256 -9.41 -13.28 2.65
C VAL A 256 -8.89 -12.31 3.72
N GLY A 257 -8.00 -11.37 3.36
CA GLY A 257 -7.50 -10.33 4.26
C GLY A 257 -8.47 -9.19 4.57
N THR A 258 -9.68 -9.18 3.97
CA THR A 258 -10.59 -8.02 3.96
C THR A 258 -11.84 -8.16 4.82
N ASN A 259 -12.06 -9.31 5.48
CA ASN A 259 -13.29 -9.68 6.22
C ASN A 259 -13.66 -8.76 7.42
N ILE A 260 -13.05 -7.59 7.57
CA ILE A 260 -13.62 -6.52 8.38
C ILE A 260 -14.71 -5.86 7.53
N GLU A 261 -15.97 -6.16 7.84
CA GLU A 261 -17.15 -5.56 7.22
C GLU A 261 -17.26 -4.08 7.65
N ILE A 262 -16.50 -3.22 6.99
CA ILE A 262 -16.55 -1.77 7.23
C ILE A 262 -17.67 -1.21 6.35
N LYS A 263 -18.85 -1.07 6.95
CA LYS A 263 -19.99 -0.46 6.25
C LYS A 263 -19.72 1.02 6.01
N ALA A 264 -19.88 1.45 4.76
CA ALA A 264 -19.85 2.85 4.37
C ALA A 264 -20.78 3.65 5.30
N SER A 265 -20.26 4.67 5.97
CA SER A 265 -21.02 5.48 6.92
C SER A 265 -21.72 6.64 6.22
N THR A 266 -22.94 6.98 6.59
CA THR A 266 -23.61 8.20 6.09
C THR A 266 -22.75 9.43 6.36
N LEU A 267 -22.64 10.34 5.38
CA LEU A 267 -21.94 11.60 5.54
C LEU A 267 -22.72 12.51 6.49
N GLU A 268 -22.13 12.82 7.64
CA GLU A 268 -22.71 13.70 8.66
C GLU A 268 -22.16 15.12 8.47
N GLN A 269 -22.88 15.97 7.73
CA GLN A 269 -22.38 17.28 7.35
C GLN A 269 -22.09 18.19 8.56
N ASP A 270 -22.81 18.00 9.66
CA ASP A 270 -22.57 18.74 10.91
C ASP A 270 -21.19 18.46 11.49
N ALA A 271 -20.66 17.26 11.24
CA ALA A 271 -19.33 16.85 11.67
C ALA A 271 -18.19 17.38 10.78
N PHE A 272 -18.49 18.07 9.66
CA PHE A 272 -17.44 18.56 8.77
C PHE A 272 -16.54 19.62 9.44
N PRO A 273 -15.21 19.56 9.23
CA PRO A 273 -14.30 20.59 9.71
C PRO A 273 -14.51 21.93 8.99
N PRO A 274 -14.07 23.06 9.62
CA PRO A 274 -14.20 24.37 9.02
C PRO A 274 -13.62 24.49 7.61
N CYS A 275 -12.46 23.88 7.34
CA CYS A 275 -11.83 23.92 6.01
C CYS A 275 -12.68 23.24 4.93
N ILE A 276 -13.37 22.15 5.25
CA ILE A 276 -14.27 21.47 4.33
C ILE A 276 -15.57 22.27 4.14
N LYS A 277 -16.16 22.77 5.24
CA LYS A 277 -17.35 23.63 5.16
C LYS A 277 -17.09 24.86 4.29
N ASN A 278 -15.96 25.53 4.50
CA ASN A 278 -15.55 26.69 3.71
C ASN A 278 -15.32 26.33 2.23
N THR A 279 -14.81 25.13 1.94
CA THR A 279 -14.64 24.66 0.56
C THR A 279 -15.98 24.43 -0.13
N ILE A 280 -16.93 23.77 0.55
CA ILE A 280 -18.26 23.47 0.02
C ILE A 280 -19.07 24.75 -0.26
N SER A 281 -18.84 25.81 0.50
CA SER A 281 -19.47 27.13 0.30
C SER A 281 -18.94 27.89 -0.92
N GLY A 282 -17.87 27.42 -1.56
CA GLY A 282 -17.24 28.06 -2.71
C GLY A 282 -15.89 28.70 -2.39
N VAL A 283 -14.95 28.61 -3.33
CA VAL A 283 -13.58 29.12 -3.21
C VAL A 283 -13.30 30.13 -4.32
N GLY A 284 -12.65 31.24 -3.97
CA GLY A 284 -12.25 32.27 -4.94
C GLY A 284 -11.06 31.83 -5.82
N SER A 285 -10.73 32.67 -6.81
CA SER A 285 -9.61 32.44 -7.73
C SER A 285 -8.27 32.29 -6.99
N GLY A 286 -7.49 31.25 -7.36
CA GLY A 286 -6.13 31.00 -6.86
C GLY A 286 -5.96 29.68 -6.09
N ASN A 287 -6.94 29.28 -5.29
CA ASN A 287 -6.85 28.08 -4.43
C ASN A 287 -7.90 27.00 -4.73
N ARG A 288 -8.78 27.22 -5.72
CA ARG A 288 -9.92 26.33 -6.01
C ARG A 288 -9.51 24.93 -6.47
N ASN A 289 -8.46 24.78 -7.28
CA ASN A 289 -8.02 23.47 -7.78
C ASN A 289 -7.58 22.59 -6.61
N ASP A 290 -6.66 23.08 -5.76
CA ASP A 290 -6.22 22.36 -4.56
C ASP A 290 -7.36 22.11 -3.57
N ALA A 291 -8.26 23.08 -3.37
CA ALA A 291 -9.37 22.95 -2.45
C ALA A 291 -10.38 21.88 -2.90
N ILE A 292 -10.75 21.86 -4.19
CA ILE A 292 -11.72 20.91 -4.72
C ILE A 292 -11.05 19.55 -4.98
N VAL A 293 -10.00 19.52 -5.79
CA VAL A 293 -9.41 18.29 -6.32
C VAL A 293 -8.60 17.54 -5.27
N LEU A 294 -7.79 18.24 -4.46
CA LEU A 294 -6.96 17.58 -3.44
C LEU A 294 -7.69 17.47 -2.09
N LEU A 295 -8.22 18.57 -1.56
CA LEU A 295 -8.79 18.59 -0.21
C LEU A 295 -10.19 17.97 -0.14
N LEU A 296 -11.15 18.47 -0.92
CA LEU A 296 -12.55 18.05 -0.82
C LEU A 296 -12.77 16.63 -1.33
N THR A 297 -12.23 16.30 -2.51
CA THR A 297 -12.36 14.96 -3.13
C THR A 297 -11.86 13.85 -2.20
N SER A 298 -10.63 13.98 -1.71
CA SER A 298 -10.04 12.99 -0.80
C SER A 298 -10.83 12.89 0.52
N PHE A 299 -11.26 14.02 1.08
CA PHE A 299 -12.03 14.03 2.32
C PHE A 299 -13.38 13.34 2.16
N LEU A 300 -14.20 13.72 1.18
CA LEU A 300 -15.55 13.16 1.01
C LEU A 300 -15.49 11.67 0.71
N SER A 301 -14.57 11.26 -0.15
CA SER A 301 -14.38 9.85 -0.51
C SER A 301 -14.03 9.00 0.72
N TYR A 302 -13.03 9.40 1.51
CA TYR A 302 -12.67 8.66 2.73
C TYR A 302 -13.70 8.81 3.86
N ALA A 303 -14.30 9.99 4.06
CA ALA A 303 -15.30 10.19 5.11
C ALA A 303 -16.56 9.33 4.90
N ARG A 304 -16.93 9.09 3.63
CA ARG A 304 -18.07 8.25 3.27
C ARG A 304 -17.73 6.77 3.24
N LEU A 305 -16.64 6.40 2.56
CA LEU A 305 -16.31 5.00 2.29
C LEU A 305 -15.44 4.40 3.38
N TYR A 306 -14.37 5.09 3.79
CA TYR A 306 -13.38 4.53 4.70
C TYR A 306 -12.83 5.49 5.77
N PRO A 307 -13.67 5.94 6.73
CA PRO A 307 -13.27 6.97 7.68
C PRO A 307 -12.12 6.54 8.62
N SER A 308 -11.88 5.23 8.78
CA SER A 308 -10.87 4.69 9.68
C SER A 308 -9.51 4.39 9.03
N ILE A 309 -9.24 4.85 7.81
CA ILE A 309 -7.99 4.59 7.07
C ILE A 309 -6.71 4.84 7.89
N PHE A 310 -6.65 5.90 8.70
CA PHE A 310 -5.44 6.21 9.48
C PHE A 310 -5.28 5.36 10.76
N LYS A 311 -6.28 4.55 11.11
CA LYS A 311 -6.23 3.62 12.26
C LYS A 311 -5.86 2.21 11.82
N ASN A 312 -6.29 1.84 10.62
CA ASN A 312 -6.11 0.49 10.10
C ASN A 312 -4.84 0.45 9.22
N LYS A 313 -4.13 -0.69 9.23
CA LYS A 313 -2.89 -0.89 8.46
C LYS A 313 -3.14 -1.62 7.13
N ASP A 314 -4.39 -1.76 6.71
CA ASP A 314 -4.77 -2.45 5.49
C ASP A 314 -4.93 -1.48 4.31
N PHE A 315 -4.51 -1.94 3.14
CA PHE A 315 -4.75 -1.22 1.89
C PHE A 315 -6.16 -1.55 1.40
N ARG A 316 -6.95 -0.53 1.08
CA ARG A 316 -8.30 -0.68 0.54
C ARG A 316 -8.42 0.02 -0.81
N LYS A 317 -9.23 -0.56 -1.67
CA LYS A 317 -9.74 0.03 -2.90
C LYS A 317 -11.12 0.63 -2.68
N VAL A 318 -11.59 1.43 -3.63
CA VAL A 318 -12.96 1.97 -3.59
C VAL A 318 -13.95 0.81 -3.74
N SER A 319 -13.68 -0.12 -4.66
CA SER A 319 -14.54 -1.28 -4.92
C SER A 319 -14.65 -2.29 -3.77
N ASP A 320 -13.72 -2.29 -2.82
CA ASP A 320 -13.84 -3.09 -1.60
C ASP A 320 -15.02 -2.61 -0.72
N LEU A 321 -15.46 -1.37 -0.91
CA LEU A 321 -16.45 -0.67 -0.07
C LEU A 321 -17.67 -0.21 -0.86
N ASP A 322 -17.51 -0.03 -2.17
CA ASP A 322 -18.51 0.47 -3.12
C ASP A 322 -18.35 -0.27 -4.47
N ALA A 323 -18.68 -1.56 -4.47
CA ALA A 323 -18.35 -2.49 -5.55
C ALA A 323 -18.94 -2.13 -6.92
N ASP A 324 -20.03 -1.38 -6.97
CA ASP A 324 -20.69 -0.91 -8.19
C ASP A 324 -20.57 0.61 -8.38
N LEU A 325 -19.69 1.26 -7.61
CA LEU A 325 -19.43 2.70 -7.61
C LEU A 325 -20.68 3.57 -7.34
N LYS A 326 -21.78 3.00 -6.82
CA LYS A 326 -23.03 3.74 -6.61
C LYS A 326 -22.86 4.88 -5.64
N ILE A 327 -22.13 4.67 -4.54
CA ILE A 327 -21.92 5.72 -3.54
C ILE A 327 -21.00 6.80 -4.12
N THR A 328 -19.94 6.37 -4.82
CA THR A 328 -18.95 7.26 -5.45
C THR A 328 -19.62 8.16 -6.49
N ILE A 329 -20.44 7.60 -7.37
CA ILE A 329 -21.08 8.32 -8.47
C ILE A 329 -22.28 9.14 -8.01
N ASN A 330 -23.13 8.60 -7.12
CA ASN A 330 -24.42 9.23 -6.80
C ASN A 330 -24.39 10.06 -5.51
N GLU A 331 -23.40 9.88 -4.64
CA GLU A 331 -23.30 10.63 -3.38
C GLU A 331 -22.05 11.50 -3.30
N ILE A 332 -20.87 10.98 -3.65
CA ILE A 332 -19.60 11.71 -3.49
C ILE A 332 -19.37 12.72 -4.62
N LEU A 333 -19.41 12.29 -5.88
CA LEU A 333 -19.15 13.17 -7.03
C LEU A 333 -20.09 14.38 -7.11
N PRO A 334 -21.41 14.26 -6.87
CA PRO A 334 -22.31 15.41 -6.92
C PRO A 334 -21.94 16.49 -5.92
N LEU A 335 -21.53 16.11 -4.70
CA LEU A 335 -21.07 17.08 -3.68
C LEU A 335 -19.80 17.81 -4.11
N ILE A 336 -18.88 17.12 -4.80
CA ILE A 336 -17.66 17.74 -5.34
C ILE A 336 -18.00 18.70 -6.47
N TYR A 337 -18.84 18.28 -7.41
CA TYR A 337 -19.23 19.09 -8.57
C TYR A 337 -20.07 20.31 -8.17
N ASP A 338 -20.95 20.18 -7.18
CA ASP A 338 -21.68 21.31 -6.63
C ASP A 338 -20.75 22.34 -5.98
N ALA A 339 -19.75 21.90 -5.23
CA ALA A 339 -18.75 22.80 -4.65
C ALA A 339 -17.87 23.48 -5.72
N ALA A 340 -17.52 22.74 -6.78
CA ALA A 340 -16.80 23.25 -7.93
C ALA A 340 -17.58 24.34 -8.67
N ASN A 341 -18.90 24.15 -8.84
CA ASN A 341 -19.80 25.14 -9.45
C ASN A 341 -19.99 26.40 -8.60
N ARG A 342 -19.87 26.28 -7.26
CA ARG A 342 -19.92 27.43 -6.34
C ARG A 342 -18.61 28.21 -6.27
N CYS A 343 -17.52 27.72 -6.88
CA CYS A 343 -16.29 28.49 -6.97
C CYS A 343 -16.49 29.76 -7.81
N ASN A 344 -15.63 30.76 -7.61
CA ASN A 344 -15.70 32.01 -8.36
C ASN A 344 -14.35 32.37 -9.03
N PRO A 345 -14.25 32.27 -10.36
CA PRO A 345 -15.22 31.64 -11.28
C PRO A 345 -15.40 30.13 -11.03
N PRO A 346 -16.50 29.51 -11.55
CA PRO A 346 -16.75 28.07 -11.45
C PRO A 346 -15.57 27.25 -11.99
N LEU A 347 -15.18 26.20 -11.25
CA LEU A 347 -13.92 25.51 -11.52
C LEU A 347 -13.86 24.89 -12.91
N PHE A 348 -14.89 24.14 -13.31
CA PHE A 348 -14.85 23.39 -14.59
C PHE A 348 -15.16 24.24 -15.81
N GLU A 349 -15.71 25.45 -15.63
CA GLU A 349 -15.83 26.41 -16.73
C GLU A 349 -14.48 27.07 -17.03
N ASP A 350 -13.70 27.33 -15.98
CA ASP A 350 -12.37 27.94 -16.08
C ASP A 350 -11.29 26.90 -16.44
N ASP A 351 -11.35 25.71 -15.83
CA ASP A 351 -10.41 24.61 -16.05
C ASP A 351 -11.15 23.24 -16.12
N PRO A 352 -11.64 22.85 -17.32
CA PRO A 352 -12.35 21.59 -17.51
C PRO A 352 -11.51 20.35 -17.17
N GLN A 353 -10.17 20.43 -17.23
CA GLN A 353 -9.29 19.28 -16.99
C GLN A 353 -9.33 18.83 -15.53
N GLU A 354 -9.69 19.70 -14.60
CA GLU A 354 -9.76 19.37 -13.18
C GLU A 354 -10.83 18.30 -12.87
N LYS A 355 -11.81 18.11 -13.76
CA LYS A 355 -12.74 16.98 -13.66
C LYS A 355 -12.05 15.63 -13.82
N LEU A 356 -11.07 15.55 -14.73
CA LEU A 356 -10.25 14.34 -14.92
C LEU A 356 -9.36 14.09 -13.70
N ASN A 357 -8.82 15.16 -13.10
CA ASN A 357 -8.01 15.06 -11.89
C ASN A 357 -8.81 14.53 -10.69
N ILE A 358 -10.10 14.86 -10.56
CA ILE A 358 -10.97 14.30 -9.51
C ILE A 358 -11.04 12.77 -9.62
N THR A 359 -11.33 12.25 -10.82
CA THR A 359 -11.32 10.80 -11.09
C THR A 359 -9.96 10.18 -10.75
N ALA A 360 -8.87 10.86 -11.12
CA ALA A 360 -7.52 10.41 -10.80
C ALA A 360 -7.24 10.38 -9.28
N LYS A 361 -7.75 11.35 -8.50
CA LYS A 361 -7.60 11.33 -7.03
C LYS A 361 -8.47 10.28 -6.34
N LEU A 362 -9.54 9.83 -6.99
CA LEU A 362 -10.36 8.70 -6.54
C LEU A 362 -9.71 7.34 -6.84
N GLY A 363 -8.64 7.31 -7.64
CA GLY A 363 -7.86 6.10 -7.92
C GLY A 363 -8.18 5.42 -9.26
N PHE A 364 -8.86 6.11 -10.18
CA PHE A 364 -9.36 5.54 -11.43
C PHE A 364 -8.65 6.06 -12.68
N GLY A 365 -7.48 6.70 -12.57
CA GLY A 365 -6.80 7.29 -13.73
C GLY A 365 -7.45 8.58 -14.25
N VAL A 366 -7.04 9.02 -15.44
CA VAL A 366 -7.39 10.34 -16.00
C VAL A 366 -8.56 10.19 -16.98
N TYR A 367 -9.78 10.02 -16.43
CA TYR A 367 -11.02 9.87 -17.20
C TYR A 367 -12.13 10.78 -16.68
N GLU A 368 -13.16 11.01 -17.49
CA GLU A 368 -14.28 11.90 -17.12
C GLU A 368 -15.12 11.39 -15.95
N ILE A 369 -15.24 10.06 -15.83
CA ILE A 369 -16.04 9.38 -14.82
C ILE A 369 -15.27 8.14 -14.33
N PRO A 370 -15.33 7.82 -13.03
CA PRO A 370 -14.81 6.56 -12.50
C PRO A 370 -15.50 5.35 -13.13
N GLU A 371 -14.70 4.42 -13.65
CA GLU A 371 -15.17 3.10 -14.10
C GLU A 371 -14.36 1.99 -13.45
N MET A 372 -15.02 0.87 -13.11
CA MET A 372 -14.39 -0.27 -12.45
C MET A 372 -13.15 -0.80 -13.17
N LYS A 373 -13.13 -0.75 -14.51
CA LYS A 373 -12.01 -1.23 -15.34
C LYS A 373 -10.74 -0.39 -15.17
N HIS A 374 -10.85 0.84 -14.68
CA HIS A 374 -9.73 1.78 -14.51
C HIS A 374 -9.24 1.89 -13.05
N GLU A 375 -9.83 1.14 -12.12
CA GLU A 375 -9.44 1.20 -10.72
C GLU A 375 -8.01 0.70 -10.49
N GLY A 376 -7.17 1.54 -9.89
CA GLY A 376 -5.77 1.25 -9.61
C GLY A 376 -4.79 1.82 -10.66
N GLU A 377 -5.28 2.44 -11.73
CA GLU A 377 -4.46 3.24 -12.66
C GLU A 377 -3.85 4.47 -11.97
N SER A 378 -4.50 4.99 -10.93
CA SER A 378 -3.98 6.05 -10.08
C SER A 378 -4.16 5.74 -8.60
N LYS A 379 -3.45 6.47 -7.74
CA LYS A 379 -3.57 6.32 -6.29
C LYS A 379 -4.90 6.90 -5.82
N TRP A 380 -5.63 6.20 -4.95
CA TRP A 380 -6.69 6.80 -4.15
C TRP A 380 -6.06 7.70 -3.07
N TYR A 381 -6.24 9.01 -3.19
CA TYR A 381 -5.54 10.00 -2.36
C TYR A 381 -6.18 10.15 -0.99
N THR A 382 -5.40 9.96 0.06
CA THR A 382 -5.82 10.27 1.43
C THR A 382 -5.87 11.78 1.67
N PRO A 383 -6.73 12.26 2.60
CA PRO A 383 -6.80 13.68 2.93
C PRO A 383 -5.46 14.24 3.40
N MET A 384 -5.14 15.44 2.91
CA MET A 384 -3.93 16.17 3.31
C MET A 384 -3.93 16.52 4.81
N SER A 385 -2.73 16.68 5.38
CA SER A 385 -2.58 17.08 6.79
C SER A 385 -3.03 18.52 7.02
N CYS A 386 -3.43 18.83 8.26
CA CYS A 386 -3.78 20.18 8.69
C CYS A 386 -2.64 21.17 8.43
N ASP A 387 -1.37 20.77 8.55
CA ASP A 387 -0.24 21.67 8.30
C ASP A 387 -0.10 22.03 6.83
N LYS A 388 -0.32 21.07 5.91
CA LYS A 388 -0.39 21.39 4.47
C LYS A 388 -1.56 22.34 4.17
N ILE A 389 -2.72 22.14 4.80
CA ILE A 389 -3.88 23.03 4.62
C ILE A 389 -3.56 24.44 5.12
N LYS A 390 -2.89 24.58 6.27
CA LYS A 390 -2.49 25.91 6.80
C LYS A 390 -1.55 26.66 5.86
N ILE A 391 -0.65 25.95 5.19
CA ILE A 391 0.34 26.54 4.28
C ILE A 391 -0.29 26.87 2.92
N HIS A 392 -0.94 25.91 2.29
CA HIS A 392 -1.42 26.03 0.91
C HIS A 392 -2.85 26.58 0.78
N LEU A 393 -3.68 26.38 1.81
CA LEU A 393 -5.11 26.72 1.81
C LEU A 393 -5.47 27.54 3.06
N SER A 394 -4.59 28.47 3.43
CA SER A 394 -4.68 29.27 4.67
C SER A 394 -6.02 29.99 4.83
N SER A 395 -6.59 30.50 3.72
CA SER A 395 -7.90 31.17 3.69
C SER A 395 -9.07 30.26 4.09
N LEU A 396 -8.93 28.95 3.88
CA LEU A 396 -9.94 27.94 4.23
C LEU A 396 -9.73 27.41 5.66
N CYS A 397 -8.50 27.47 6.18
CA CYS A 397 -8.17 27.01 7.53
C CYS A 397 -8.59 28.05 8.58
N LYS A 398 -9.82 27.91 9.11
CA LYS A 398 -10.33 28.71 10.24
C LYS A 398 -10.57 27.78 11.45
N PRO A 399 -9.54 27.46 12.25
CA PRO A 399 -9.61 26.40 13.27
C PRO A 399 -10.62 26.71 14.37
N ASP A 400 -11.46 25.73 14.73
CA ASP A 400 -12.35 25.79 15.89
C ASP A 400 -11.70 25.13 17.14
N ALA A 401 -12.46 25.01 18.23
CA ALA A 401 -12.00 24.33 19.44
C ALA A 401 -11.67 22.83 19.22
N THR A 402 -12.32 22.17 18.26
CA THR A 402 -12.06 20.77 17.92
C THR A 402 -10.74 20.63 17.17
N CYS A 403 -10.43 21.55 16.25
CA CYS A 403 -9.17 21.60 15.50
C CYS A 403 -7.92 21.72 16.38
N LYS A 404 -8.06 22.29 17.58
CA LYS A 404 -6.93 22.53 18.51
C LYS A 404 -6.59 21.34 19.40
N LYS A 405 -7.29 20.21 19.27
CA LYS A 405 -7.05 19.03 20.10
C LYS A 405 -5.88 18.20 19.55
N ASP A 406 -5.05 17.65 20.43
CA ASP A 406 -3.77 17.00 20.08
C ASP A 406 -3.89 15.85 19.05
N ASN A 407 -5.03 15.16 19.04
CA ASN A 407 -5.27 14.03 18.13
C ASN A 407 -5.90 14.46 16.78
N VAL A 408 -5.91 15.75 16.45
CA VAL A 408 -6.46 16.28 15.20
C VAL A 408 -5.34 16.84 14.34
N ASN A 409 -4.87 16.02 13.39
CA ASN A 409 -3.78 16.36 12.48
C ASN A 409 -4.19 16.37 11.00
N ASN A 410 -5.45 16.03 10.69
CA ASN A 410 -6.04 16.09 9.36
C ASN A 410 -7.58 16.21 9.40
N PRO A 411 -8.26 16.62 8.31
CA PRO A 411 -9.72 16.76 8.26
C PRO A 411 -10.51 15.51 8.64
N LEU A 412 -10.01 14.32 8.32
CA LEU A 412 -10.70 13.06 8.62
C LEU A 412 -10.62 12.72 10.12
N SER A 413 -9.47 12.97 10.76
CA SER A 413 -9.32 12.83 12.22
C SER A 413 -10.26 13.78 12.99
N TYR A 414 -10.45 15.01 12.50
CA TYR A 414 -11.45 15.93 13.01
C TYR A 414 -12.85 15.34 12.88
N TYR A 415 -13.21 14.90 11.66
CA TYR A 415 -14.55 14.42 11.33
C TYR A 415 -14.96 13.24 12.22
N ASN A 416 -14.09 12.24 12.33
CA ASN A 416 -14.30 11.07 13.17
C ASN A 416 -14.53 11.45 14.64
N ARG A 417 -13.76 12.42 15.14
CA ARG A 417 -13.92 12.93 16.50
C ARG A 417 -15.26 13.64 16.67
N LYS A 418 -15.63 14.50 15.73
CA LYS A 418 -16.86 15.29 15.81
C LYS A 418 -18.10 14.39 15.70
N GLN A 419 -18.07 13.38 14.83
CA GLN A 419 -19.11 12.35 14.77
C GLN A 419 -19.27 11.61 16.11
N TRP A 420 -18.18 11.23 16.76
CA TRP A 420 -18.23 10.60 18.08
C TRP A 420 -18.85 11.55 19.13
N GLU A 421 -18.48 12.82 19.12
CA GLU A 421 -19.05 13.83 20.03
C GLU A 421 -20.57 14.02 19.80
N LEU A 422 -21.02 14.06 18.54
CA LEU A 422 -22.44 14.16 18.19
C LEU A 422 -23.22 12.92 18.63
N LYS A 423 -22.71 11.71 18.36
CA LYS A 423 -23.33 10.44 18.81
C LYS A 423 -23.43 10.37 20.33
N LYS A 424 -22.39 10.81 21.06
CA LYS A 424 -22.40 10.85 22.52
C LYS A 424 -23.48 11.80 23.05
N ARG A 425 -23.63 12.98 22.47
CA ARG A 425 -24.67 13.96 22.85
C ARG A 425 -26.08 13.43 22.57
N ALA A 426 -26.30 12.81 21.41
CA ALA A 426 -27.58 12.20 21.08
C ALA A 426 -27.97 11.10 22.08
N ASN A 427 -27.03 10.24 22.46
CA ASN A 427 -27.27 9.18 23.45
C ASN A 427 -27.55 9.73 24.85
N SER A 428 -26.84 10.78 25.30
CA SER A 428 -27.10 11.42 26.59
C SER A 428 -28.48 12.11 26.65
N ASN A 429 -28.95 12.69 25.55
CA ASN A 429 -30.27 13.31 25.48
C ASN A 429 -31.40 12.26 25.50
N ASN A 430 -31.20 11.10 24.86
CA ASN A 430 -32.18 10.00 24.89
C ASN A 430 -32.29 9.36 26.28
N SER A 431 -31.19 9.20 27.02
CA SER A 431 -31.22 8.68 28.40
C SER A 431 -31.93 9.60 29.38
N ASN A 432 -31.86 10.93 29.19
CA ASN A 432 -32.58 11.89 30.04
C ASN A 432 -34.10 11.92 29.76
N ASN A 433 -34.53 11.63 28.53
CA ASN A 433 -35.96 11.52 28.22
C ASN A 433 -36.61 10.22 28.71
N SER A 434 -35.84 9.13 28.87
CA SER A 434 -36.37 7.86 29.42
C SER A 434 -36.66 7.94 30.93
N ASN A 435 -35.96 8.82 31.66
CA ASN A 435 -36.17 9.01 33.10
C ASN A 435 -37.30 10.00 33.43
N ASN A 436 -37.76 10.82 32.47
CA ASN A 436 -38.87 11.75 32.68
C ASN A 436 -40.26 11.16 32.37
N SER A 437 -40.35 9.98 31.77
CA SER A 437 -41.63 9.29 31.50
C SER A 437 -42.11 8.36 32.63
N ASN A 438 -41.36 8.23 33.74
CA ASN A 438 -41.74 7.39 34.89
C ASN A 438 -42.20 8.17 36.13
N ASN A 439 -42.48 9.48 36.01
CA ASN A 439 -42.84 10.31 37.16
C ASN A 439 -44.15 11.11 36.98
N SER A 440 -45.19 10.46 36.48
CA SER A 440 -46.56 10.97 36.57
C SER A 440 -47.56 9.81 36.66
N ASN A 441 -47.73 9.26 37.87
CA ASN A 441 -49.00 8.72 38.35
C ASN A 441 -48.85 8.30 39.82
N ASN A 442 -49.23 9.19 40.73
CA ASN A 442 -49.61 8.78 42.09
C ASN A 442 -50.75 9.70 42.56
N PRO A 443 -52.01 9.21 42.61
CA PRO A 443 -53.13 10.01 43.11
C PRO A 443 -53.14 9.97 44.65
N ALA A 444 -53.36 11.15 45.24
CA ALA A 444 -53.55 11.35 46.66
C ALA A 444 -54.69 10.47 47.22
N LYS A 445 -54.40 9.68 48.25
CA LYS A 445 -55.42 9.11 49.14
C LYS A 445 -55.65 10.06 50.30
N ASN A 446 -56.83 10.69 50.29
CA ASN A 446 -57.42 11.36 51.44
C ASN A 446 -57.92 10.32 52.45
N ASN A 447 -57.60 10.55 53.72
CA ASN A 447 -58.22 9.92 54.89
C ASN A 447 -59.63 10.48 55.10
N SER A 448 -60.63 9.62 55.25
CA SER A 448 -61.77 9.87 56.16
C SER A 448 -62.56 8.59 56.45
N ARG A 449 -62.50 8.19 57.74
CA ARG A 449 -63.34 7.25 58.51
C ARG A 449 -63.32 5.77 58.16
#